data_AF-A0A7Y6XYA1-F1
#
_entry.id   AF-A0A7Y6XYA1-F1
#
_cell.length_a   1.000
_cell.length_b   1.000
_cell.length_c   1.000
_cell.angle_alpha   90.00
_cell.angle_beta   90.00
_cell.angle_gamma   90.00
#
_symmetry.space_group_name_H-M   'P 1'
#
loop_
_entity.id
_entity.type
_entity.pdbx_description
1 polymer ?
#
loop_
_entity_poly.entity_id
_entity_poly.type
_entity_poly.pdbx_seq_one_letter_code
_entity_poly.pdbx_strand_id
1 'polypeptide(L)'
;GKITVNGRDQETYFARPTLRLIVNQPFQVAGRENQYDVVATVKGGGLSGQAGAVKHGISKALQLAEPELRAALKAAGFLTRDSRVVERKKYGKAKARRSFQFSKR
;
A
#
# COMPACT_ATOMS: atom_id res chain seq x y z
N GLY A 1 -19.51 -4.97 1.51
CA GLY A 1 -18.78 -3.70 1.63
C GLY A 1 -18.32 -3.25 0.26
N LYS A 2 -18.73 -2.06 -0.17
CA LYS A 2 -18.37 -1.47 -1.46
C LYS A 2 -17.10 -0.63 -1.29
N ILE A 3 -16.11 -0.84 -2.16
CA ILE A 3 -14.86 -0.09 -2.15
C ILE A 3 -14.80 0.77 -3.40
N THR A 4 -14.80 2.08 -3.20
CA THR A 4 -14.67 3.07 -4.27
C THR A 4 -13.36 3.83 -4.13
N VAL A 5 -12.63 3.99 -5.24
CA VAL A 5 -11.32 4.64 -5.30
C VAL A 5 -11.38 5.74 -6.35
N ASN A 6 -11.17 7.00 -5.92
CA ASN A 6 -11.23 8.17 -6.81
C ASN A 6 -12.52 8.25 -7.65
N GLY A 7 -13.66 7.89 -7.05
CA GLY A 7 -14.98 7.92 -7.71
C GLY A 7 -15.22 6.78 -8.70
N ARG A 8 -14.31 5.80 -8.79
CA ARG A 8 -14.47 4.58 -9.60
C ARG A 8 -14.52 3.34 -8.71
N ASP A 9 -15.06 2.26 -9.24
CA ASP A 9 -15.03 0.98 -8.54
C ASP A 9 -13.59 0.43 -8.44
N GLN A 10 -13.29 -0.29 -7.36
CA GLN A 10 -11.97 -0.87 -7.12
C GLN A 10 -11.53 -1.82 -8.23
N GLU A 11 -12.45 -2.53 -8.88
CA GLU A 11 -12.13 -3.47 -9.96
C GLU A 11 -11.69 -2.74 -11.23
N THR A 12 -12.32 -1.60 -11.51
CA THR A 12 -11.94 -0.74 -12.62
C THR A 12 -10.64 0.01 -12.34
N TYR A 13 -10.43 0.47 -11.11
CA TYR A 13 -9.24 1.24 -10.74
C TYR A 13 -7.99 0.36 -10.61
N PHE A 14 -8.12 -0.78 -9.94
CA PHE A 14 -7.04 -1.76 -9.78
C PHE A 14 -7.28 -2.97 -10.68
N ALA A 15 -6.94 -2.81 -11.96
CA ALA A 15 -7.13 -3.87 -12.97
C ALA A 15 -6.46 -5.21 -12.60
N ARG A 16 -5.35 -5.18 -11.85
CA ARG A 16 -4.64 -6.39 -11.42
C ARG A 16 -5.28 -6.99 -10.16
N PRO A 17 -5.65 -8.28 -10.15
CA PRO A 17 -6.25 -8.93 -8.98
C PRO A 17 -5.32 -8.94 -7.77
N THR A 18 -4.01 -8.99 -7.98
CA THR A 18 -3.02 -8.91 -6.90
C THR A 18 -3.11 -7.60 -6.10
N LEU A 19 -3.43 -6.49 -6.75
CA LEU A 19 -3.60 -5.20 -6.08
C LEU A 19 -4.89 -5.15 -5.26
N ARG A 20 -5.96 -5.77 -5.76
CA ARG A 20 -7.24 -5.93 -5.03
C ARG A 20 -7.06 -6.78 -3.78
N LEU A 21 -6.31 -7.88 -3.87
CA LEU A 21 -5.98 -8.72 -2.71
C LEU A 21 -5.25 -7.92 -1.63
N ILE A 22 -4.29 -7.07 -2.00
CA ILE A 22 -3.55 -6.21 -1.05
C ILE A 22 -4.50 -5.26 -0.31
N VAL A 23 -5.48 -4.67 -1.01
CA VAL A 23 -6.45 -3.76 -0.39
C VAL A 23 -7.37 -4.49 0.58
N ASN A 24 -7.70 -5.76 0.31
CA ASN A 24 -8.60 -6.57 1.13
C ASN A 24 -7.94 -7.21 2.37
N GLN A 25 -6.62 -7.44 2.35
CA GLN A 25 -5.86 -8.00 3.48
C GLN A 25 -6.23 -7.50 4.90
N PRO A 26 -6.37 -6.19 5.15
CA PRO A 26 -6.73 -5.69 6.49
C PRO A 26 -8.10 -6.15 6.96
N PHE A 27 -9.08 -6.31 6.05
CA PHE A 27 -10.40 -6.84 6.40
C PHE A 27 -10.35 -8.32 6.75
N GLN A 28 -9.51 -9.10 6.05
CA GLN A 28 -9.31 -10.52 6.33
C GLN A 28 -8.72 -10.73 7.73
N VAL A 29 -7.67 -9.96 8.07
CA VAL A 29 -7.02 -10.03 9.40
C VAL A 29 -7.95 -9.55 10.51
N ALA A 30 -8.78 -8.54 10.24
CA ALA A 30 -9.77 -8.05 11.20
C ALA A 30 -11.00 -8.96 11.34
N GLY A 31 -11.20 -9.93 10.44
CA GLY A 31 -12.45 -10.73 10.40
C GLY A 31 -13.68 -9.88 10.04
N ARG A 32 -13.48 -8.73 9.40
CA ARG A 32 -14.54 -7.73 9.08
C ARG A 32 -14.81 -7.64 7.60
N GLU A 33 -14.77 -8.78 6.91
CA GLU A 33 -15.07 -8.85 5.48
C GLU A 33 -16.51 -8.39 5.21
N ASN A 34 -16.69 -7.58 4.17
CA ASN A 34 -17.98 -7.06 3.74
C ASN A 34 -18.77 -6.16 4.72
N GLN A 35 -18.26 -5.89 5.92
CA GLN A 35 -18.97 -5.10 6.94
C GLN A 35 -18.85 -3.58 6.75
N TYR A 36 -17.84 -3.13 6.01
CA TYR A 36 -17.54 -1.72 5.83
C TYR A 36 -17.58 -1.29 4.38
N ASP A 37 -18.08 -0.07 4.15
CA ASP A 37 -17.94 0.63 2.87
C ASP A 37 -16.73 1.57 2.94
N VAL A 38 -15.94 1.59 1.87
CA VAL A 38 -14.70 2.37 1.82
C VAL A 38 -14.76 3.35 0.65
N VAL A 39 -14.54 4.63 0.96
CA VAL A 39 -14.32 5.68 -0.04
C VAL A 39 -12.91 6.18 0.11
N ALA A 40 -12.04 5.81 -0.83
CA ALA A 40 -10.63 6.19 -0.82
C ALA A 40 -10.31 7.24 -1.89
N THR A 41 -9.55 8.26 -1.52
CA THR A 41 -8.98 9.23 -2.46
C THR A 41 -7.46 9.11 -2.44
N VAL A 42 -6.85 8.85 -3.59
CA VAL A 42 -5.39 8.66 -3.73
C VAL A 42 -4.84 9.49 -4.89
N LYS A 43 -3.67 10.09 -4.69
CA LYS A 43 -2.99 10.92 -5.69
C LYS A 43 -1.49 10.64 -5.69
N GLY A 44 -0.88 10.69 -6.88
CA GLY A 44 0.57 10.47 -7.08
C GLY A 44 1.00 8.99 -7.06
N GLY A 45 2.27 8.74 -7.35
CA GLY A 45 2.86 7.40 -7.41
C GLY A 45 2.29 6.52 -8.53
N GLY A 46 2.54 5.21 -8.44
CA GLY A 46 1.97 4.20 -9.34
C GLY A 46 0.91 3.34 -8.64
N LEU A 47 0.18 2.53 -9.41
CA LEU A 47 -0.96 1.71 -8.92
C LEU A 47 -0.60 0.80 -7.73
N SER A 48 0.59 0.18 -7.75
CA SER A 48 1.05 -0.68 -6.65
C SER A 48 1.29 0.12 -5.36
N GLY A 49 1.94 1.28 -5.46
CA GLY A 49 2.15 2.17 -4.33
C GLY A 49 0.84 2.74 -3.78
N GLN A 50 -0.11 3.03 -4.66
CA GLN A 50 -1.46 3.47 -4.27
C GLN A 50 -2.23 2.37 -3.54
N ALA A 51 -2.20 1.12 -4.01
CA ALA A 51 -2.83 0.00 -3.31
C ALA A 51 -2.26 -0.18 -1.90
N GLY A 52 -0.93 -0.08 -1.75
CA GLY A 52 -0.27 -0.08 -0.44
C GLY A 52 -0.68 1.09 0.46
N ALA A 53 -0.84 2.28 -0.11
CA ALA A 53 -1.32 3.46 0.62
C ALA A 53 -2.77 3.31 1.10
N VAL A 54 -3.67 2.81 0.24
CA VAL A 54 -5.06 2.51 0.58
C VAL A 54 -5.11 1.47 1.71
N LYS A 55 -4.35 0.38 1.58
CA LYS A 55 -4.25 -0.65 2.63
C LYS A 55 -3.87 -0.05 3.99
N HIS A 56 -2.85 0.79 4.01
CA HIS A 56 -2.40 1.44 5.24
C HIS A 56 -3.45 2.41 5.82
N GLY A 57 -4.15 3.15 4.95
CA GLY A 57 -5.26 4.02 5.34
C GLY A 57 -6.42 3.23 5.97
N ILE A 58 -6.86 2.15 5.33
CA ILE A 58 -7.91 1.26 5.84
C ILE A 58 -7.52 0.68 7.20
N SER A 59 -6.27 0.23 7.34
CA SER A 59 -5.79 -0.36 8.60
C SER A 59 -5.84 0.64 9.76
N LYS A 60 -5.53 1.92 9.50
CA LYS A 60 -5.68 2.98 10.50
C LYS A 60 -7.14 3.28 10.82
N ALA A 61 -7.99 3.31 9.80
CA ALA A 61 -9.43 3.55 9.98
C ALA A 61 -10.08 2.44 10.83
N LEU A 62 -9.78 1.16 10.54
CA LEU A 62 -10.27 0.02 11.33
C LEU A 62 -9.84 0.11 12.79
N GLN A 63 -8.59 0.52 13.04
CA GLN A 63 -8.08 0.70 14.40
C GLN A 63 -8.79 1.81 15.18
N LEU A 64 -9.25 2.86 14.50
CA LEU A 64 -9.98 3.97 15.13
C LEU A 64 -11.45 3.60 15.35
N ALA A 65 -12.04 2.82 14.45
CA ALA A 65 -13.40 2.31 14.61
C ALA A 65 -13.49 1.29 15.76
N GLU A 66 -12.54 0.36 15.83
CA GLU A 66 -12.50 -0.69 16.85
C GLU A 66 -11.07 -0.81 17.43
N PRO A 67 -10.81 -0.20 18.60
CA PRO A 67 -9.48 -0.19 19.20
C PRO A 67 -8.89 -1.58 19.49
N GLU A 68 -9.74 -2.58 19.71
CA GLU A 68 -9.36 -3.98 19.98
C GLU A 68 -8.62 -4.63 18.80
N LEU A 69 -8.96 -4.24 17.57
CA LEU A 69 -8.33 -4.75 16.34
C LEU A 69 -6.87 -4.32 16.19
N ARG A 70 -6.41 -3.35 16.98
CA ARG A 70 -5.03 -2.84 16.92
C ARG A 70 -4.00 -3.94 17.11
N ALA A 71 -4.23 -4.88 18.03
CA ALA A 71 -3.26 -5.95 18.31
C ALA A 71 -3.05 -6.84 17.08
N ALA A 72 -4.14 -7.32 16.47
CA ALA A 72 -4.10 -8.15 15.27
C ALA A 72 -3.48 -7.41 14.07
N LEU A 73 -3.90 -6.16 13.82
CA LEU A 73 -3.39 -5.35 12.72
C LEU A 73 -1.91 -4.97 12.89
N LYS A 74 -1.45 -4.79 14.14
CA LYS A 74 -0.04 -4.55 14.45
C LYS A 74 0.80 -5.81 14.23
N ALA A 75 0.30 -6.97 14.67
CA ALA A 75 0.98 -8.26 14.47
C ALA A 75 1.11 -8.60 12.97
N ALA A 76 0.10 -8.29 12.17
CA ALA A 76 0.14 -8.43 10.71
C ALA A 76 1.01 -7.37 9.98
N GLY A 77 1.56 -6.39 10.72
CA GLY A 77 2.46 -5.37 10.16
C GLY A 77 1.76 -4.29 9.33
N PHE A 78 0.43 -4.13 9.40
CA PHE A 78 -0.31 -3.19 8.55
C PHE A 78 -0.31 -1.74 9.07
N LEU A 79 -0.02 -1.56 10.35
CA LEU A 79 0.08 -0.23 10.97
C LEU A 79 1.43 0.46 10.74
N THR A 80 2.45 -0.27 10.29
CA THR A 80 3.77 0.29 10.00
C THR A 80 3.77 0.89 8.60
N ARG A 81 4.19 2.16 8.48
CA ARG A 81 4.39 2.80 7.18
C ARG A 81 5.64 2.21 6.52
N ASP A 82 5.53 1.78 5.27
CA ASP A 82 6.69 1.46 4.45
C ASP A 82 7.55 2.72 4.22
N SER A 83 8.78 2.69 4.73
CA SER A 83 9.73 3.80 4.67
C SER A 83 10.56 3.80 3.39
N ARG A 84 10.44 2.76 2.54
CA ARG A 84 11.23 2.66 1.31
C ARG A 84 10.86 3.79 0.35
N VAL A 85 11.88 4.51 -0.11
CA VAL A 85 11.78 5.57 -1.10
C VAL A 85 12.89 5.36 -2.13
N VAL A 86 12.63 5.76 -3.38
CA VAL A 86 13.61 5.65 -4.46
C VAL A 86 14.86 6.45 -4.11
N GLU A 87 16.01 5.78 -4.06
CA GLU A 87 17.29 6.44 -3.85
C GLU A 87 17.62 7.38 -5.02
N ARG A 88 18.12 8.58 -4.70
CA ARG A 88 18.58 9.53 -5.71
C ARG A 88 19.77 9.00 -6.50
N LYS A 89 19.94 9.48 -7.73
CA LYS A 89 21.17 9.26 -8.51
C LYS A 89 22.36 9.96 -7.82
N LYS A 90 23.47 9.23 -7.67
CA LYS A 90 24.75 9.75 -7.16
C LYS A 90 25.66 10.09 -8.34
N TYR A 91 26.48 11.13 -8.21
CA TYR A 91 27.44 11.51 -9.25
C TYR A 91 28.46 10.37 -9.47
N GLY A 92 29.00 10.27 -10.69
CA GLY A 92 29.91 9.18 -11.07
C GLY A 92 29.27 7.79 -11.17
N LYS A 93 27.95 7.66 -10.98
CA LYS A 93 27.23 6.39 -11.12
C LYS A 93 26.13 6.45 -12.19
N ALA A 94 25.89 5.33 -12.86
CA ALA A 94 24.85 5.20 -13.88
C ALA A 94 23.43 5.22 -13.26
N LYS A 95 23.27 4.65 -12.05
CA LYS A 95 22.03 4.72 -11.24
C LYS A 95 22.37 4.98 -9.77
N ALA A 96 21.43 4.81 -8.84
CA ALA A 96 21.68 5.01 -7.41
C ALA A 96 22.92 4.26 -6.87
N ARG A 97 23.12 3.00 -7.32
CA ARG A 97 24.25 2.15 -6.91
C ARG A 97 25.13 1.64 -8.05
N ARG A 98 24.56 1.44 -9.25
CA ARG A 98 25.25 0.90 -10.44
C ARG A 98 26.40 1.81 -10.88
N SER A 99 27.64 1.31 -10.78
CA SER A 99 28.83 1.95 -11.34
C SER A 99 29.01 1.61 -12.82
N PHE A 100 29.84 2.40 -13.50
CA PHE A 100 30.39 2.00 -14.79
C PHE A 100 31.43 0.88 -14.60
N GLN A 101 31.78 0.19 -15.68
CA GLN A 101 32.83 -0.83 -15.65
C GLN A 101 34.16 -0.18 -15.28
N PHE A 102 34.84 -0.73 -14.27
CA PHE A 102 36.18 -0.30 -13.88
C PHE A 102 37.23 -1.05 -14.72
N SER A 103 38.15 -0.32 -15.35
CA SER A 103 39.31 -0.90 -16.02
C SER A 103 40.51 -0.81 -15.08
N LYS A 104 40.99 -1.97 -14.61
CA LYS A 104 42.25 -2.09 -13.88
C LYS A 104 43.36 -2.27 -14.91
N ARG A 105 44.24 -1.29 -15.05
CA ARG A 105 45.50 -1.41 -15.79
C ARG A 105 46.61 -1.78 -14.82
#